data_AF-A0A139NEG7-F1
#
_entry.id   AF-A0A139NEG7-F1
#
_cell.length_a   1.000
_cell.length_b   1.000
_cell.length_c   1.000
_cell.angle_alpha   90.00
_cell.angle_beta   90.00
_cell.angle_gamma   90.00
#
_symmetry.space_group_name_H-M   'P 1'
#
loop_
_entity.id
_entity.type
_entity.pdbx_description
1 polymer ?
#
loop_
_entity_poly.entity_id
_entity_poly.type
_entity_poly.pdbx_seq_one_letter_code
_entity_poly.pdbx_strand_id
1 'polypeptide(L)'
;MPEDTEKLVLEMGQDHLGDIHLLSELAKPKTGIVTLVGEAHLEFFGSRAEIAQGKMQIADGLRKDGLLIVPADKIVNEFLPADCKLVRFGPDADIFLTRLEERKDSLSFECNFLEQRIDLPVTGKYNATNAMIAAYAALQEGVSEAAIAQAFSELELTRNRTEWKKAANGADILSDVYNANPTAMRLILETFSTIPANPGGRKLAVLADMKELGADSKSMHGSMITSLNPEIVTDLFLYGQDMEALYDYAKEIYPPGKVQYFIKNDEKDQFEQLTEAVREKLTPADQILLKGSNSMNLAKLVEDLEDGN
;
A
#
# COMPACT_ATOMS: atom_id res chain seq x y z
N MET A 1 -15.30 -18.71 15.00
CA MET A 1 -14.53 -19.66 14.18
C MET A 1 -15.31 -20.96 14.10
N PRO A 2 -15.52 -21.55 12.92
CA PRO A 2 -16.13 -22.88 12.77
C PRO A 2 -15.42 -23.94 13.63
N GLU A 3 -16.17 -24.94 14.11
CA GLU A 3 -15.64 -25.94 15.08
C GLU A 3 -14.49 -26.80 14.54
N ASP A 4 -14.42 -26.99 13.23
CA ASP A 4 -13.44 -27.82 12.51
C ASP A 4 -12.22 -27.03 12.00
N THR A 5 -12.06 -25.76 12.41
CA THR A 5 -10.95 -24.92 11.92
C THR A 5 -9.60 -25.40 12.45
N GLU A 6 -8.73 -25.87 11.57
CA GLU A 6 -7.38 -26.33 11.90
C GLU A 6 -6.32 -25.21 11.93
N LYS A 7 -6.53 -24.15 11.13
CA LYS A 7 -5.64 -23.00 10.98
C LYS A 7 -6.43 -21.71 11.11
N LEU A 8 -5.98 -20.82 11.98
CA LEU A 8 -6.56 -19.49 12.18
C LEU A 8 -5.51 -18.43 11.85
N VAL A 9 -5.81 -17.58 10.87
CA VAL A 9 -4.99 -16.41 10.52
C VAL A 9 -5.65 -15.18 11.11
N LEU A 10 -4.94 -14.46 11.96
CA LEU A 10 -5.42 -13.24 12.62
C LEU A 10 -4.57 -12.05 12.18
N GLU A 11 -5.23 -11.00 11.70
CA GLU A 11 -4.59 -9.69 11.51
C GLU A 11 -4.62 -8.92 12.83
N MET A 12 -3.48 -8.34 13.23
CA MET A 12 -3.33 -7.54 14.44
C MET A 12 -2.93 -6.12 14.07
N GLY A 13 -3.86 -5.18 14.23
CA GLY A 13 -3.62 -3.75 14.07
C GLY A 13 -3.16 -3.09 15.37
N GLN A 14 -2.68 -1.85 15.26
CA GLN A 14 -2.35 -1.01 16.40
C GLN A 14 -2.77 0.43 16.11
N ASP A 15 -3.43 1.05 17.08
CA ASP A 15 -3.65 2.51 17.10
C ASP A 15 -2.69 3.14 18.11
N HIS A 16 -2.36 2.41 19.18
CA HIS A 16 -1.46 2.82 20.24
C HIS A 16 -0.42 1.74 20.56
N LEU A 17 0.68 2.14 21.18
CA LEU A 17 1.68 1.21 21.70
C LEU A 17 1.05 0.33 22.81
N GLY A 18 1.19 -0.99 22.70
CA GLY A 18 0.60 -1.97 23.61
C GLY A 18 -0.62 -2.71 23.05
N ASP A 19 -1.22 -2.24 21.96
CA ASP A 19 -2.38 -2.91 21.35
C ASP A 19 -2.01 -4.31 20.84
N ILE A 20 -0.91 -4.41 20.10
CA ILE A 20 -0.44 -5.71 19.58
C ILE A 20 0.07 -6.62 20.70
N HIS A 21 0.65 -6.06 21.77
CA HIS A 21 0.99 -6.84 22.96
C HIS A 21 -0.23 -7.58 23.51
N LEU A 22 -1.34 -6.85 23.73
CA LEU A 22 -2.60 -7.44 24.19
C LEU A 22 -3.10 -8.53 23.24
N LEU A 23 -3.10 -8.26 21.93
CA LEU A 23 -3.58 -9.20 20.92
C LEU A 23 -2.69 -10.46 20.83
N SER A 24 -1.38 -10.30 20.93
CA SER A 24 -0.42 -11.41 20.88
C SER A 24 -0.53 -12.32 22.09
N GLU A 25 -0.57 -11.76 23.31
CA GLU A 25 -0.75 -12.52 24.55
C GLU A 25 -2.09 -13.28 24.60
N LEU A 26 -3.12 -12.70 23.98
CA LEU A 26 -4.44 -13.34 23.86
C LEU A 26 -4.42 -14.50 22.87
N ALA A 27 -3.88 -14.28 21.66
CA ALA A 27 -3.94 -15.25 20.57
C ALA A 27 -2.87 -16.35 20.66
N LYS A 28 -1.76 -16.08 21.36
CA LYS A 28 -0.59 -16.97 21.51
C LYS A 28 -0.10 -17.56 20.19
N PRO A 29 0.33 -16.71 19.24
CA PRO A 29 0.60 -17.12 17.86
C PRO A 29 1.66 -18.23 17.79
N LYS A 30 1.45 -19.18 16.87
CA LYS A 30 2.47 -20.15 16.45
C LYS A 30 3.48 -19.52 15.48
N THR A 31 2.98 -18.67 14.59
CA THR A 31 3.77 -17.94 13.60
C THR A 31 3.37 -16.48 13.64
N GLY A 32 4.32 -15.58 13.84
CA GLY A 32 4.15 -14.14 13.74
C GLY A 32 4.79 -13.61 12.45
N ILE A 33 4.11 -12.69 11.77
CA ILE A 33 4.65 -12.01 10.59
C ILE A 33 4.51 -10.51 10.79
N VAL A 34 5.63 -9.80 10.82
CA VAL A 34 5.65 -8.34 10.70
C VAL A 34 5.93 -8.02 9.23
N THR A 35 5.04 -7.30 8.58
CA THR A 35 5.19 -6.93 7.17
C THR A 35 6.08 -5.69 7.02
N LEU A 36 5.48 -4.53 6.78
CA LEU A 36 6.18 -3.26 6.58
C LEU A 36 6.10 -2.39 7.84
N VAL A 37 7.21 -1.74 8.20
CA VAL A 37 7.21 -0.61 9.13
C VAL A 37 7.08 0.69 8.34
N GLY A 38 5.86 0.96 7.89
CA GLY A 38 5.51 2.19 7.18
C GLY A 38 5.19 3.37 8.12
N GLU A 39 5.06 4.56 7.54
CA GLU A 39 4.74 5.83 8.22
C GLU A 39 3.22 6.01 8.44
N ALA A 40 2.55 5.01 9.04
CA ALA A 40 1.12 5.08 9.36
C ALA A 40 0.89 5.35 10.85
N HIS A 41 -0.19 6.04 11.22
CA HIS A 41 -0.56 6.34 12.62
C HIS A 41 0.52 7.12 13.39
N LEU A 42 1.32 7.95 12.70
CA LEU A 42 2.41 8.71 13.32
C LEU A 42 1.91 9.73 14.34
N GLU A 43 0.67 10.20 14.23
CA GLU A 43 0.05 11.06 15.25
C GLU A 43 0.03 10.40 16.64
N PHE A 44 -0.22 9.09 16.70
CA PHE A 44 -0.34 8.34 17.95
C PHE A 44 0.97 7.70 18.41
N PHE A 45 1.86 7.35 17.48
CA PHE A 45 3.15 6.71 17.77
C PHE A 45 4.33 7.68 17.79
N GLY A 46 4.20 8.91 17.29
CA GLY A 46 5.28 9.92 17.27
C GLY A 46 6.49 9.63 16.36
N SER A 47 6.84 8.36 16.10
CA SER A 47 7.97 7.99 15.24
C SER A 47 7.83 6.60 14.61
N ARG A 48 8.54 6.37 13.49
CA ARG A 48 8.66 5.03 12.90
C ARG A 48 9.27 4.00 13.85
N ALA A 49 10.11 4.43 14.80
CA ALA A 49 10.73 3.53 15.78
C ALA A 49 9.70 3.01 16.79
N GLU A 50 8.78 3.86 17.25
CA GLU A 50 7.67 3.44 18.11
C GLU A 50 6.66 2.56 17.34
N ILE A 51 6.42 2.85 16.06
CA ILE A 51 5.61 1.95 15.20
C ILE A 51 6.28 0.57 15.11
N ALA A 52 7.59 0.52 14.90
CA ALA A 52 8.36 -0.72 14.87
C ALA A 52 8.27 -1.46 16.21
N GLN A 53 8.44 -0.76 17.33
CA GLN A 53 8.31 -1.30 18.67
C GLN A 53 6.94 -1.95 18.87
N GLY A 54 5.85 -1.24 18.55
CA GLY A 54 4.49 -1.75 18.66
C GLY A 54 4.27 -2.99 17.79
N LYS A 55 4.68 -2.96 16.51
CA LYS A 55 4.54 -4.11 15.61
C LYS A 55 5.30 -5.34 16.10
N MET A 56 6.46 -5.12 16.73
CA MET A 56 7.29 -6.20 17.25
C MET A 56 6.72 -6.84 18.52
N GLN A 57 5.75 -6.21 19.20
CA GLN A 57 4.98 -6.83 20.29
C GLN A 57 4.19 -8.07 19.84
N ILE A 58 4.10 -8.32 18.52
CA ILE A 58 3.54 -9.58 18.01
C ILE A 58 4.31 -10.80 18.55
N ALA A 59 5.57 -10.60 18.93
CA ALA A 59 6.42 -11.64 19.51
C ALA A 59 6.14 -11.93 20.99
N ASP A 60 5.41 -11.07 21.70
CA ASP A 60 5.27 -11.15 23.17
C ASP A 60 4.56 -12.45 23.60
N GLY A 61 3.42 -12.76 22.96
CA GLY A 61 2.70 -14.02 23.15
C GLY A 61 3.16 -15.16 22.23
N LEU A 62 4.20 -14.96 21.41
CA LEU A 62 4.66 -15.98 20.46
C LEU A 62 5.12 -17.23 21.22
N ARG A 63 4.71 -18.39 20.72
CA ARG A 63 5.13 -19.68 21.29
C ARG A 63 6.66 -19.81 21.28
N LYS A 64 7.22 -20.51 22.26
CA LYS A 64 8.67 -20.71 22.41
C LYS A 64 9.33 -21.40 21.21
N ASP A 65 8.59 -22.28 20.54
CA ASP A 65 8.97 -22.96 19.30
C ASP A 65 8.42 -22.25 18.04
N GLY A 66 7.88 -21.05 18.21
CA GLY A 66 7.23 -20.27 17.19
C GLY A 66 8.20 -19.66 16.18
N LEU A 67 7.66 -19.37 15.00
CA LEU A 67 8.35 -18.73 13.91
C LEU A 67 7.99 -17.24 13.87
N LEU A 68 9.00 -16.37 13.82
CA LEU A 68 8.83 -14.94 13.58
C LEU A 68 9.46 -14.56 12.25
N ILE A 69 8.65 -14.02 11.34
CA ILE A 69 9.07 -13.51 10.03
C ILE A 69 9.00 -11.98 10.07
N VAL A 70 10.11 -11.29 9.80
CA VAL A 70 10.23 -9.83 9.99
C VAL A 70 11.06 -9.17 8.88
N PRO A 71 10.82 -7.89 8.55
CA PRO A 71 11.49 -7.22 7.44
C PRO A 71 12.95 -6.92 7.77
N ALA A 72 13.84 -7.01 6.78
CA ALA A 72 15.27 -6.71 6.90
C ALA A 72 15.59 -5.23 7.26
N ASP A 73 14.57 -4.36 7.30
CA ASP A 73 14.70 -2.99 7.81
C ASP A 73 15.37 -3.03 9.20
N LYS A 74 16.41 -2.22 9.35
CA LYS A 74 17.20 -2.15 10.59
C LYS A 74 16.41 -1.56 11.75
N ILE A 75 15.31 -0.85 11.48
CA ILE A 75 14.48 -0.23 12.50
C ILE A 75 13.89 -1.24 13.50
N VAL A 76 13.69 -2.50 13.07
CA VAL A 76 13.17 -3.54 13.96
C VAL A 76 14.26 -4.25 14.78
N ASN A 77 15.54 -4.01 14.49
CA ASN A 77 16.65 -4.77 15.08
C ASN A 77 16.72 -4.67 16.60
N GLU A 78 16.39 -3.49 17.15
CA GLU A 78 16.38 -3.24 18.60
C GLU A 78 15.30 -4.04 19.33
N PHE A 79 14.24 -4.44 18.62
CA PHE A 79 13.05 -5.09 19.18
C PHE A 79 12.98 -6.58 18.85
N LEU A 80 14.04 -7.16 18.30
CA LEU A 80 14.07 -8.58 17.97
C LEU A 80 14.07 -9.43 19.26
N PRO A 81 13.17 -10.42 19.38
CA PRO A 81 13.19 -11.33 20.53
C PRO A 81 14.42 -12.24 20.49
N ALA A 82 14.94 -12.61 21.66
CA ALA A 82 16.10 -13.50 21.78
C ALA A 82 15.74 -14.99 21.57
N ASP A 83 14.53 -15.39 21.96
CA ASP A 83 14.14 -16.80 22.10
C ASP A 83 13.01 -17.20 21.13
N CYS A 84 13.25 -17.10 19.82
CA CYS A 84 12.35 -17.64 18.79
C CYS A 84 13.10 -18.06 17.52
N LYS A 85 12.43 -18.81 16.63
CA LYS A 85 12.94 -19.02 15.27
C LYS A 85 12.70 -17.75 14.47
N LEU A 86 13.77 -17.02 14.17
CA LEU A 86 13.72 -15.76 13.43
C LEU A 86 14.05 -15.97 11.95
N VAL A 87 13.26 -15.38 11.06
CA VAL A 87 13.52 -15.30 9.62
C VAL A 87 13.35 -13.85 9.15
N ARG A 88 14.41 -13.29 8.57
CA ARG A 88 14.43 -11.95 7.99
C ARG A 88 14.07 -12.02 6.51
N PHE A 89 13.29 -11.05 6.02
CA PHE A 89 12.98 -10.95 4.58
C PHE A 89 13.31 -9.60 3.96
N GLY A 90 13.72 -9.61 2.70
CA GLY A 90 14.13 -8.43 1.94
C GLY A 90 15.49 -8.63 1.26
N PRO A 91 15.99 -7.65 0.50
CA PRO A 91 17.29 -7.77 -0.14
C PRO A 91 18.39 -8.19 0.85
N ASP A 92 19.19 -9.18 0.46
CA ASP A 92 20.29 -9.74 1.27
C ASP A 92 19.88 -10.31 2.65
N ALA A 93 18.62 -10.72 2.82
CA ALA A 93 18.09 -11.38 4.02
C ALA A 93 17.99 -12.91 3.86
N ASP A 94 17.43 -13.60 4.86
CA ASP A 94 17.26 -15.05 4.83
C ASP A 94 16.36 -15.50 3.67
N ILE A 95 15.28 -14.74 3.42
CA ILE A 95 14.39 -14.94 2.27
C ILE A 95 14.23 -13.67 1.45
N PHE A 96 14.32 -13.79 0.13
CA PHE A 96 14.28 -12.63 -0.76
C PHE A 96 13.84 -12.99 -2.18
N LEU A 97 13.32 -11.98 -2.88
CA LEU A 97 12.98 -12.07 -4.30
C LEU A 97 14.26 -12.07 -5.14
N THR A 98 14.45 -13.11 -5.96
CA THR A 98 15.58 -13.22 -6.89
C THR A 98 15.26 -12.59 -8.25
N ARG A 99 13.97 -12.56 -8.62
CA ARG A 99 13.47 -11.95 -9.85
C ARG A 99 12.05 -11.42 -9.63
N LEU A 100 11.72 -10.30 -10.27
CA LEU A 100 10.38 -9.72 -10.30
C LEU A 100 10.08 -9.20 -11.71
N GLU A 101 8.94 -9.58 -12.25
CA GLU A 101 8.40 -9.09 -13.53
C GLU A 101 7.00 -8.53 -13.28
N GLU A 102 6.80 -7.23 -13.55
CA GLU A 102 5.52 -6.56 -13.39
C GLU A 102 4.86 -6.33 -14.75
N ARG A 103 3.55 -6.58 -14.84
CA ARG A 103 2.68 -6.35 -16.00
C ARG A 103 1.52 -5.43 -15.58
N LYS A 104 0.62 -5.11 -16.51
CA LYS A 104 -0.49 -4.16 -16.27
C LYS A 104 -1.43 -4.64 -15.16
N ASP A 105 -1.73 -5.93 -15.13
CA ASP A 105 -2.75 -6.59 -14.33
C ASP A 105 -2.20 -7.80 -13.56
N SER A 106 -0.91 -8.09 -13.68
CA SER A 106 -0.29 -9.20 -13.01
C SER A 106 1.17 -8.91 -12.67
N LEU A 107 1.72 -9.74 -11.80
CA LEU A 107 3.15 -9.81 -11.56
C LEU A 107 3.57 -11.26 -11.43
N SER A 108 4.85 -11.49 -11.64
CA SER A 108 5.45 -12.78 -11.33
C SER A 108 6.77 -12.60 -10.63
N PHE A 109 7.09 -13.52 -9.73
CA PHE A 109 8.34 -13.48 -8.99
C PHE A 109 8.95 -14.86 -8.81
N GLU A 110 10.27 -14.84 -8.58
CA GLU A 110 11.06 -15.97 -8.09
C GLU A 110 11.68 -15.57 -6.75
N CYS A 111 11.92 -16.53 -5.86
CA CYS A 111 12.58 -16.30 -4.58
C CYS A 111 13.57 -17.42 -4.26
N ASN A 112 14.49 -17.16 -3.33
CA ASN A 112 15.63 -18.03 -3.04
C ASN A 112 15.28 -19.39 -2.37
N PHE A 113 14.01 -19.66 -2.06
CA PHE A 113 13.58 -20.89 -1.36
C PHE A 113 12.46 -21.66 -2.10
N LEU A 114 12.01 -21.18 -3.26
CA LEU A 114 11.05 -21.86 -4.12
C LEU A 114 11.76 -22.30 -5.40
N GLU A 115 11.40 -23.47 -5.94
CA GLU A 115 11.88 -23.95 -7.24
C GLU A 115 11.05 -23.40 -8.41
N GLN A 116 9.78 -23.09 -8.14
CA GLN A 116 8.78 -22.62 -9.09
C GLN A 116 8.62 -21.10 -9.01
N ARG A 117 8.44 -20.49 -10.19
CA ARG A 117 7.96 -19.12 -10.31
C ARG A 117 6.52 -19.03 -9.82
N ILE A 118 6.21 -17.97 -9.09
CA ILE A 118 4.85 -17.65 -8.65
C ILE A 118 4.29 -16.54 -9.53
N ASP A 119 3.08 -16.75 -10.04
CA ASP A 119 2.30 -15.76 -10.76
C ASP A 119 1.16 -15.24 -9.87
N LEU A 120 0.98 -13.93 -9.82
CA LEU A 120 -0.13 -13.29 -9.10
C LEU A 120 -0.95 -12.43 -10.07
N PRO A 121 -2.29 -12.49 -10.04
CA PRO A 121 -3.18 -11.63 -10.82
C PRO A 121 -3.32 -10.23 -10.21
N VAL A 122 -2.22 -9.66 -9.70
CA VAL A 122 -2.17 -8.33 -9.07
C VAL A 122 -0.86 -7.63 -9.43
N THR A 123 -0.81 -6.31 -9.29
CA THR A 123 0.41 -5.51 -9.54
C THR A 123 1.08 -5.05 -8.24
N GLY A 124 2.31 -4.53 -8.35
CA GLY A 124 3.03 -3.90 -7.26
C GLY A 124 4.02 -4.84 -6.55
N LYS A 125 5.29 -4.43 -6.53
CA LYS A 125 6.40 -5.12 -5.82
C LYS A 125 6.10 -5.50 -4.37
N TYR A 126 5.28 -4.72 -3.67
CA TYR A 126 4.88 -5.04 -2.28
C TYR A 126 4.01 -6.30 -2.21
N ASN A 127 3.17 -6.56 -3.21
CA ASN A 127 2.38 -7.80 -3.29
C ASN A 127 3.25 -9.03 -3.53
N ALA A 128 4.33 -8.90 -4.32
CA ALA A 128 5.32 -9.97 -4.45
C ALA A 128 5.99 -10.29 -3.11
N THR A 129 6.35 -9.26 -2.33
CA THR A 129 6.92 -9.45 -0.98
C THR A 129 5.91 -10.13 -0.04
N ASN A 130 4.65 -9.68 -0.04
CA ASN A 130 3.58 -10.26 0.77
C ASN A 130 3.32 -11.72 0.40
N ALA A 131 3.29 -12.05 -0.89
CA ALA A 131 3.12 -13.41 -1.36
C ALA A 131 4.32 -14.29 -0.98
N MET A 132 5.55 -13.78 -1.08
CA MET A 132 6.76 -14.49 -0.67
C MET A 132 6.74 -14.87 0.82
N ILE A 133 6.44 -13.92 1.71
CA ILE A 133 6.40 -14.22 3.16
C ILE A 133 5.23 -15.15 3.52
N ALA A 134 4.10 -15.05 2.82
CA ALA A 134 2.96 -15.97 2.98
C ALA A 134 3.31 -17.37 2.49
N ALA A 135 3.99 -17.49 1.34
CA ALA A 135 4.48 -18.76 0.80
C ALA A 135 5.44 -19.44 1.79
N TYR A 136 6.39 -18.68 2.35
CA TYR A 136 7.31 -19.21 3.33
C TYR A 136 6.57 -19.76 4.56
N ALA A 137 5.63 -18.99 5.12
CA ALA A 137 4.82 -19.45 6.25
C ALA A 137 3.99 -20.71 5.92
N ALA A 138 3.39 -20.77 4.73
CA ALA A 138 2.61 -21.92 4.27
C ALA A 138 3.46 -23.20 4.15
N LEU A 139 4.70 -23.10 3.65
CA LEU A 139 5.64 -24.22 3.61
C LEU A 139 5.94 -24.77 5.01
N GLN A 140 6.08 -23.90 6.02
CA GLN A 140 6.33 -24.32 7.41
C GLN A 140 5.12 -25.04 8.03
N GLU A 141 3.92 -24.86 7.48
CA GLU A 141 2.70 -25.58 7.84
C GLU A 141 2.46 -26.84 7.00
N GLY A 142 3.39 -27.19 6.10
CA GLY A 142 3.32 -28.41 5.28
C GLY A 142 2.52 -28.28 3.99
N VAL A 143 2.16 -27.06 3.57
CA VAL A 143 1.54 -26.83 2.26
C VAL A 143 2.60 -27.03 1.18
N SER A 144 2.28 -27.81 0.14
CA SER A 144 3.23 -28.05 -0.94
C SER A 144 3.40 -26.82 -1.83
N GLU A 145 4.57 -26.65 -2.42
CA GLU A 145 4.86 -25.56 -3.36
C GLU A 145 3.87 -25.52 -4.53
N ALA A 146 3.50 -26.68 -5.09
CA ALA A 146 2.50 -26.77 -6.14
C ALA A 146 1.12 -26.24 -5.70
N ALA A 147 0.71 -26.52 -4.46
CA ALA A 147 -0.55 -25.99 -3.92
C ALA A 147 -0.47 -24.48 -3.68
N ILE A 148 0.68 -23.96 -3.24
CA ILE A 148 0.93 -22.52 -3.08
C ILE A 148 0.83 -21.81 -4.43
N ALA A 149 1.51 -22.31 -5.47
CA ALA A 149 1.49 -21.75 -6.80
C ALA A 149 0.07 -21.73 -7.40
N GLN A 150 -0.67 -22.84 -7.27
CA GLN A 150 -2.06 -22.92 -7.71
C GLN A 150 -2.94 -21.88 -6.99
N ALA A 151 -2.87 -21.80 -5.66
CA ALA A 151 -3.68 -20.87 -4.88
C ALA A 151 -3.42 -19.41 -5.23
N PHE A 152 -2.15 -19.06 -5.51
CA PHE A 152 -1.79 -17.70 -5.92
C PHE A 152 -2.28 -17.33 -7.32
N SER A 153 -2.35 -18.28 -8.25
CA SER A 153 -2.88 -18.04 -9.59
C SER A 153 -4.38 -17.69 -9.60
N GLU A 154 -5.10 -18.09 -8.54
CA GLU A 154 -6.54 -17.86 -8.33
C GLU A 154 -6.82 -16.76 -7.30
N LEU A 155 -5.80 -15.98 -6.92
CA LEU A 155 -5.95 -14.97 -5.87
C LEU A 155 -6.97 -13.89 -6.27
N GLU A 156 -8.02 -13.74 -5.48
CA GLU A 156 -8.93 -12.60 -5.56
C GLU A 156 -8.59 -11.59 -4.45
N LEU A 157 -8.35 -10.33 -4.83
CA LEU A 157 -8.22 -9.26 -3.86
C LEU A 157 -9.57 -8.91 -3.23
N THR A 158 -9.56 -8.58 -1.94
CA THR A 158 -10.74 -8.04 -1.28
C THR A 158 -11.11 -6.67 -1.88
N ARG A 159 -12.43 -6.38 -1.94
CA ARG A 159 -12.97 -5.12 -2.46
C ARG A 159 -12.28 -3.90 -1.83
N ASN A 160 -12.12 -2.82 -2.61
CA ASN A 160 -11.53 -1.53 -2.19
C ASN A 160 -10.01 -1.56 -1.89
N ARG A 161 -9.28 -2.60 -2.30
CA ARG A 161 -7.81 -2.54 -2.44
C ARG A 161 -7.43 -2.04 -3.83
N THR A 162 -6.15 -1.70 -4.04
CA THR A 162 -5.61 -1.21 -5.32
C THR A 162 -6.12 -2.03 -6.50
N GLU A 163 -7.05 -1.47 -7.26
CA GLU A 163 -7.72 -2.17 -8.37
C GLU A 163 -7.83 -1.29 -9.60
N TRP A 164 -7.75 -1.94 -10.77
CA TRP A 164 -8.03 -1.30 -12.05
C TRP A 164 -9.52 -1.39 -12.35
N LYS A 165 -10.14 -0.24 -12.56
CA LYS A 165 -11.54 -0.03 -12.93
C LYS A 165 -11.61 0.70 -14.27
N LYS A 166 -12.83 0.82 -14.80
CA LYS A 166 -13.12 1.54 -16.04
C LYS A 166 -14.06 2.70 -15.78
N ALA A 167 -13.66 3.89 -16.20
CA ALA A 167 -14.55 5.03 -16.26
C ALA A 167 -15.61 4.83 -17.36
N ALA A 168 -16.77 5.48 -17.26
CA ALA A 168 -17.82 5.48 -18.27
C ALA A 168 -17.31 5.96 -19.65
N ASN A 169 -16.32 6.85 -19.67
CA ASN A 169 -15.70 7.34 -20.91
C ASN A 169 -14.66 6.35 -21.50
N GLY A 170 -14.35 5.25 -20.83
CA GLY A 170 -13.39 4.22 -21.26
C GLY A 170 -11.99 4.29 -20.62
N ALA A 171 -11.67 5.37 -19.91
CA ALA A 171 -10.39 5.56 -19.24
C ALA A 171 -10.13 4.47 -18.19
N ASP A 172 -8.86 4.16 -17.96
CA ASP A 172 -8.44 3.25 -16.88
C ASP A 172 -8.34 4.01 -15.56
N ILE A 173 -9.02 3.53 -14.53
CA ILE A 173 -8.96 4.08 -13.18
C ILE A 173 -8.15 3.13 -12.31
N LEU A 174 -7.04 3.59 -11.71
CA LEU A 174 -6.34 2.87 -10.66
C LEU A 174 -6.78 3.43 -9.30
N SER A 175 -7.67 2.71 -8.62
CA SER A 175 -8.28 3.17 -7.36
C SER A 175 -7.55 2.55 -6.15
N ASP A 176 -6.97 3.40 -5.29
CA ASP A 176 -6.36 3.01 -4.02
C ASP A 176 -6.79 4.00 -2.92
N VAL A 177 -8.09 4.03 -2.62
CA VAL A 177 -8.76 5.09 -1.83
C VAL A 177 -9.12 4.69 -0.40
N TYR A 178 -8.68 3.51 0.07
CA TYR A 178 -9.05 3.02 1.40
C TYR A 178 -8.14 3.54 2.51
N ASN A 179 -6.81 3.45 2.35
CA ASN A 179 -5.87 3.94 3.36
C ASN A 179 -4.69 4.62 2.69
N ALA A 180 -4.28 5.78 3.21
CA ALA A 180 -3.13 6.50 2.71
C ALA A 180 -2.20 6.89 3.85
N ASN A 181 -0.95 6.48 3.68
CA ASN A 181 0.21 6.93 4.45
C ASN A 181 1.34 7.21 3.46
N PRO A 182 2.40 7.94 3.85
CA PRO A 182 3.45 8.37 2.94
C PRO A 182 4.15 7.19 2.25
N THR A 183 4.38 6.09 2.96
CA THR A 183 5.02 4.91 2.38
C THR A 183 4.16 4.27 1.29
N ALA A 184 2.87 4.07 1.56
CA ALA A 184 1.93 3.51 0.59
C ALA A 184 1.74 4.44 -0.62
N MET A 185 1.68 5.76 -0.40
CA MET A 185 1.56 6.75 -1.48
C MET A 185 2.80 6.73 -2.40
N ARG A 186 4.02 6.65 -1.86
CA ARG A 186 5.25 6.51 -2.67
C ARG A 186 5.23 5.23 -3.50
N LEU A 187 4.90 4.09 -2.88
CA LEU A 187 4.87 2.79 -3.56
C LEU A 187 3.86 2.75 -4.71
N ILE A 188 2.66 3.33 -4.51
CA ILE A 188 1.65 3.34 -5.58
C ILE A 188 2.00 4.34 -6.68
N LEU A 189 2.65 5.46 -6.37
CA LEU A 189 3.17 6.40 -7.38
C LEU A 189 4.29 5.77 -8.22
N GLU A 190 5.20 5.04 -7.59
CA GLU A 190 6.25 4.28 -8.27
C GLU A 190 5.64 3.19 -9.17
N THR A 191 4.75 2.36 -8.62
CA THR A 191 4.05 1.29 -9.36
C THR A 191 3.26 1.88 -10.52
N PHE A 192 2.50 2.95 -10.29
CA PHE A 192 1.74 3.61 -11.35
C PHE A 192 2.70 4.11 -12.41
N SER A 193 3.82 4.75 -12.05
CA SER A 193 4.80 5.32 -12.97
C SER A 193 5.46 4.29 -13.89
N THR A 194 5.72 3.07 -13.41
CA THR A 194 6.33 1.99 -14.23
C THR A 194 5.37 1.39 -15.25
N ILE A 195 4.05 1.48 -15.03
CA ILE A 195 3.05 0.96 -15.96
C ILE A 195 3.02 1.84 -17.22
N PRO A 196 3.19 1.27 -18.43
CA PRO A 196 3.13 2.05 -19.65
C PRO A 196 1.75 2.71 -19.83
N ALA A 197 1.76 3.96 -20.30
CA ALA A 197 0.53 4.62 -20.70
C ALA A 197 -0.15 3.84 -21.83
N ASN A 198 -1.48 3.91 -21.89
CA ASN A 198 -2.23 3.35 -23.02
C ASN A 198 -1.80 4.05 -24.34
N PRO A 199 -1.93 3.39 -25.51
CA PRO A 199 -1.62 4.01 -26.79
C PRO A 199 -2.37 5.34 -26.99
N GLY A 200 -1.62 6.44 -27.10
CA GLY A 200 -2.17 7.79 -27.25
C GLY A 200 -2.80 8.39 -25.98
N GLY A 201 -2.72 7.70 -24.85
CA GLY A 201 -3.22 8.14 -23.54
C GLY A 201 -2.16 8.83 -22.69
N ARG A 202 -2.62 9.59 -21.71
CA ARG A 202 -1.79 10.23 -20.68
C ARG A 202 -1.99 9.52 -19.34
N LYS A 203 -1.14 9.87 -18.38
CA LYS A 203 -1.30 9.45 -16.99
C LYS A 203 -1.57 10.67 -16.12
N LEU A 204 -2.61 10.56 -15.30
CA LEU A 204 -3.08 11.58 -14.39
C LEU A 204 -3.08 11.01 -12.97
N ALA A 205 -3.01 11.88 -11.96
CA ALA A 205 -3.14 11.47 -10.56
C ALA A 205 -4.02 12.44 -9.77
N VAL A 206 -4.91 11.89 -8.96
CA VAL A 206 -5.66 12.57 -7.90
C VAL A 206 -5.06 12.10 -6.57
N LEU A 207 -4.40 13.01 -5.87
CA LEU A 207 -3.84 12.75 -4.55
C LEU A 207 -4.59 13.58 -3.52
N ALA A 208 -5.11 12.93 -2.48
CA ALA A 208 -5.76 13.59 -1.36
C ALA A 208 -5.05 13.37 -0.03
N ASP A 209 -5.36 14.22 0.97
CA ASP A 209 -4.71 14.18 2.28
C ASP A 209 -4.61 12.75 2.85
N MET A 210 -3.42 12.47 3.38
CA MET A 210 -3.11 11.38 4.30
C MET A 210 -3.39 11.87 5.72
N LYS A 211 -4.26 11.17 6.45
CA LYS A 211 -4.61 11.50 7.84
C LYS A 211 -3.66 10.83 8.83
N GLU A 212 -3.74 11.26 10.10
CA GLU A 212 -3.02 10.66 11.24
C GLU A 212 -1.48 10.76 11.14
N LEU A 213 -0.99 11.83 10.51
CA LEU A 213 0.45 12.13 10.38
C LEU A 213 0.98 13.09 11.44
N GLY A 214 0.10 13.67 12.28
CA GLY A 214 0.48 14.61 13.33
C GLY A 214 1.15 15.88 12.79
N ALA A 215 2.12 16.41 13.55
CA ALA A 215 2.78 17.69 13.26
C ALA A 215 3.56 17.71 11.93
N ASP A 216 3.99 16.54 11.44
CA ASP A 216 4.80 16.42 10.22
C ASP A 216 3.94 16.29 8.95
N SER A 217 2.60 16.32 9.06
CA SER A 217 1.67 16.09 7.95
C SER A 217 2.05 16.87 6.68
N LYS A 218 2.18 18.20 6.78
CA LYS A 218 2.53 19.05 5.61
C LYS A 218 3.88 18.66 5.00
N SER A 219 4.90 18.40 5.81
CA SER A 219 6.22 18.00 5.32
C SER A 219 6.16 16.66 4.58
N MET A 220 5.42 15.70 5.13
CA MET A 220 5.25 14.38 4.52
C MET A 220 4.49 14.44 3.20
N HIS A 221 3.43 15.24 3.11
CA HIS A 221 2.74 15.52 1.85
C HIS A 221 3.68 16.15 0.82
N GLY A 222 4.41 17.20 1.21
CA GLY A 222 5.38 17.85 0.34
C GLY A 222 6.46 16.89 -0.18
N SER A 223 6.91 15.94 0.66
CA SER A 223 7.96 14.97 0.29
C SER A 223 7.57 14.05 -0.88
N MET A 224 6.26 13.89 -1.16
CA MET A 224 5.77 13.09 -2.29
C MET A 224 6.21 13.65 -3.65
N ILE A 225 6.67 14.90 -3.71
CA ILE A 225 7.25 15.50 -4.92
C ILE A 225 8.37 14.63 -5.52
N THR A 226 9.13 13.94 -4.66
CA THR A 226 10.25 13.07 -5.07
C THR A 226 9.80 11.82 -5.81
N SER A 227 8.53 11.43 -5.69
CA SER A 227 7.91 10.30 -6.38
C SER A 227 7.09 10.71 -7.60
N LEU A 228 7.13 11.99 -8.00
CA LEU A 228 6.39 12.53 -9.13
C LEU A 228 7.34 12.97 -10.25
N ASN A 229 7.04 12.53 -11.47
CA ASN A 229 7.75 12.96 -12.68
C ASN A 229 6.75 13.58 -13.68
N PRO A 230 6.85 14.89 -14.00
CA PRO A 230 5.96 15.58 -14.93
C PRO A 230 5.90 15.00 -16.36
N GLU A 231 6.92 14.24 -16.77
CA GLU A 231 6.96 13.57 -18.06
C GLU A 231 6.16 12.26 -18.08
N ILE A 232 5.94 11.66 -16.90
CA ILE A 232 5.21 10.39 -16.74
C ILE A 232 3.78 10.67 -16.28
N VAL A 233 3.61 11.33 -15.14
CA VAL A 233 2.31 11.78 -14.61
C VAL A 233 2.16 13.22 -15.06
N THR A 234 1.30 13.46 -16.05
CA THR A 234 1.27 14.73 -16.80
C THR A 234 0.29 15.76 -16.25
N ASP A 235 -0.71 15.31 -15.49
CA ASP A 235 -1.71 16.17 -14.86
C ASP A 235 -1.95 15.68 -13.42
N LEU A 236 -1.95 16.62 -12.47
CA LEU A 236 -2.04 16.35 -11.04
C LEU A 236 -3.20 17.16 -10.42
N PHE A 237 -4.06 16.47 -9.68
CA PHE A 237 -5.14 17.07 -8.91
C PHE A 237 -4.88 16.78 -7.43
N LEU A 238 -4.76 17.84 -6.64
CA LEU A 238 -4.42 17.77 -5.23
C LEU A 238 -5.63 18.21 -4.40
N TYR A 239 -6.06 17.38 -3.44
CA TYR A 239 -7.29 17.61 -2.68
C TYR A 239 -7.08 17.45 -1.17
N GLY A 240 -7.28 18.53 -0.43
CA GLY A 240 -7.11 18.54 1.03
C GLY A 240 -6.20 19.62 1.54
N GLN A 241 -6.27 19.93 2.83
CA GLN A 241 -5.58 21.08 3.41
C GLN A 241 -4.06 20.90 3.41
N ASP A 242 -3.58 19.70 3.71
CA ASP A 242 -2.13 19.46 3.85
C ASP A 242 -1.47 19.18 2.49
N MET A 243 -2.26 18.82 1.48
CA MET A 243 -1.83 18.75 0.08
C MET A 243 -1.35 20.09 -0.50
N GLU A 244 -1.64 21.23 0.15
CA GLU A 244 -1.06 22.54 -0.19
C GLU A 244 0.48 22.49 -0.24
N ALA A 245 1.09 21.74 0.69
CA ALA A 245 2.55 21.62 0.74
C ALA A 245 3.12 20.90 -0.49
N LEU A 246 2.41 19.90 -1.03
CA LEU A 246 2.79 19.25 -2.29
C LEU A 246 2.53 20.17 -3.49
N TYR A 247 1.42 20.90 -3.48
CA TYR A 247 1.07 21.86 -4.52
C TYR A 247 2.15 22.92 -4.72
N ASP A 248 2.68 23.46 -3.62
CA ASP A 248 3.73 24.48 -3.65
C ASP A 248 5.02 24.01 -4.33
N TYR A 249 5.39 22.74 -4.20
CA TYR A 249 6.50 22.17 -4.94
C TYR A 249 6.13 21.77 -6.37
N ALA A 250 4.94 21.20 -6.58
CA ALA A 250 4.51 20.69 -7.87
C ALA A 250 4.35 21.82 -8.90
N LYS A 251 3.83 22.99 -8.52
CA LYS A 251 3.64 24.12 -9.44
C LYS A 251 4.96 24.67 -10.02
N GLU A 252 6.10 24.43 -9.36
CA GLU A 252 7.42 24.89 -9.81
C GLU A 252 8.05 23.97 -10.86
N ILE A 253 7.66 22.68 -10.88
CA ILE A 253 8.25 21.67 -11.79
C ILE A 253 7.30 21.25 -12.91
N TYR A 254 5.99 21.39 -12.72
CA TYR A 254 4.99 21.07 -13.74
C TYR A 254 4.70 22.28 -14.64
N PRO A 255 4.36 22.06 -15.93
CA PRO A 255 3.93 23.15 -16.79
C PRO A 255 2.66 23.87 -16.27
N PRO A 256 2.44 25.15 -16.63
CA PRO A 256 1.25 25.88 -16.24
C PRO A 256 -0.05 25.14 -16.59
N GLY A 257 -0.99 25.09 -15.62
CA GLY A 257 -2.28 24.43 -15.78
C GLY A 257 -2.24 22.90 -15.67
N LYS A 258 -1.08 22.28 -15.40
CA LYS A 258 -0.97 20.83 -15.19
C LYS A 258 -1.18 20.39 -13.74
N VAL A 259 -1.09 21.30 -12.78
CA VAL A 259 -1.38 21.03 -11.37
C VAL A 259 -2.58 21.87 -10.96
N GLN A 260 -3.55 21.24 -10.31
CA GLN A 260 -4.73 21.89 -9.75
C GLN A 260 -4.87 21.51 -8.27
N TYR A 261 -5.28 22.48 -7.45
CA TYR A 261 -5.41 22.32 -6.00
C TYR A 261 -6.82 22.68 -5.54
N PHE A 262 -7.40 21.81 -4.71
CA PHE A 262 -8.76 21.89 -4.19
C PHE A 262 -8.73 21.76 -2.68
N ILE A 263 -9.33 22.71 -1.98
CA ILE A 263 -9.30 22.77 -0.52
C ILE A 263 -10.36 21.80 0.06
N LYS A 264 -9.96 21.03 1.07
CA LYS A 264 -10.87 20.35 2.00
C LYS A 264 -10.43 20.59 3.44
N ASN A 265 -11.25 21.29 4.20
CA ASN A 265 -11.13 21.49 5.64
C ASN A 265 -12.53 21.73 6.25
N ASP A 266 -12.59 22.10 7.53
CA ASP A 266 -13.86 22.32 8.25
C ASP A 266 -14.69 23.49 7.69
N GLU A 267 -14.06 24.44 6.99
CA GLU A 267 -14.73 25.64 6.47
C GLU A 267 -15.14 25.50 5.00
N LYS A 268 -14.39 24.71 4.24
CA LYS A 268 -14.50 24.64 2.79
C LYS A 268 -14.21 23.23 2.29
N ASP A 269 -15.13 22.71 1.49
CA ASP A 269 -14.96 21.46 0.76
C ASP A 269 -15.17 21.70 -0.73
N GLN A 270 -14.11 21.51 -1.52
CA GLN A 270 -14.12 21.71 -2.97
C GLN A 270 -14.21 20.40 -3.77
N PHE A 271 -14.84 19.38 -3.19
CA PHE A 271 -14.99 18.08 -3.84
C PHE A 271 -15.72 18.14 -5.19
N GLU A 272 -16.77 18.96 -5.30
CA GLU A 272 -17.51 19.15 -6.56
C GLU A 272 -16.60 19.74 -7.65
N GLN A 273 -15.82 20.78 -7.33
CA GLN A 273 -14.91 21.40 -8.30
C GLN A 273 -13.75 20.46 -8.69
N LEU A 274 -13.27 19.63 -7.76
CA LEU A 274 -12.32 18.56 -8.08
C LEU A 274 -12.93 17.61 -9.11
N THR A 275 -14.16 17.17 -8.86
CA THR A 275 -14.86 16.20 -9.71
C THR A 275 -15.08 16.76 -11.12
N GLU A 276 -15.56 17.99 -11.23
CA GLU A 276 -15.71 18.70 -12.51
C GLU A 276 -14.37 18.82 -13.25
N ALA A 277 -13.32 19.27 -12.58
CA ALA A 277 -12.00 19.46 -13.19
C ALA A 277 -11.38 18.13 -13.68
N VAL A 278 -11.61 17.03 -12.96
CA VAL A 278 -11.17 15.70 -13.38
C VAL A 278 -11.96 15.25 -14.61
N ARG A 279 -13.29 15.38 -14.60
CA ARG A 279 -14.15 15.00 -15.74
C ARG A 279 -13.80 15.77 -17.01
N GLU A 280 -13.58 17.08 -16.92
CA GLU A 280 -13.23 17.92 -18.06
C GLU A 280 -11.90 17.52 -18.70
N LYS A 281 -10.93 17.06 -17.90
CA LYS A 281 -9.60 16.70 -18.38
C LYS A 281 -9.45 15.24 -18.78
N LEU A 282 -10.23 14.32 -18.20
CA LEU A 282 -10.07 12.89 -18.41
C LEU A 282 -10.60 12.47 -19.79
N THR A 283 -9.73 11.88 -20.60
CA THR A 283 -10.10 11.37 -21.93
C THR A 283 -10.15 9.83 -21.95
N PRO A 284 -10.85 9.21 -22.92
CA PRO A 284 -11.03 7.75 -22.98
C PRO A 284 -9.76 6.90 -22.98
N ALA A 285 -8.63 7.44 -23.46
CA ALA A 285 -7.36 6.72 -23.52
C ALA A 285 -6.54 6.86 -22.24
N ASP A 286 -6.89 7.78 -21.35
CA ASP A 286 -6.06 8.09 -20.18
C ASP A 286 -6.09 6.99 -19.12
N GLN A 287 -5.07 7.04 -18.25
CA GLN A 287 -5.00 6.31 -16.99
C GLN A 287 -4.99 7.33 -15.84
N ILE A 288 -5.79 7.12 -14.81
CA ILE A 288 -5.86 8.01 -13.64
C ILE A 288 -5.70 7.23 -12.34
N LEU A 289 -4.71 7.62 -11.51
CA LEU A 289 -4.54 7.11 -10.15
C LEU A 289 -5.34 7.95 -9.17
N LEU A 290 -6.08 7.32 -8.24
CA LEU A 290 -6.69 8.00 -7.10
C LEU A 290 -6.14 7.41 -5.79
N LYS A 291 -5.53 8.27 -4.96
CA LYS A 291 -4.93 7.87 -3.68
C LYS A 291 -5.21 8.92 -2.60
N GLY A 292 -5.71 8.48 -1.44
CA GLY A 292 -5.98 9.32 -0.28
C GLY A 292 -6.59 8.53 0.86
N SER A 293 -6.65 9.11 2.07
CA SER A 293 -7.33 8.46 3.20
C SER A 293 -8.84 8.34 2.93
N ASN A 294 -9.49 7.29 3.45
CA ASN A 294 -10.92 7.04 3.24
C ASN A 294 -11.81 8.25 3.58
N SER A 295 -11.46 9.01 4.62
CA SER A 295 -12.17 10.23 5.05
C SER A 295 -12.18 11.36 4.01
N MET A 296 -11.30 11.29 3.00
CA MET A 296 -11.31 12.20 1.86
C MET A 296 -12.40 11.88 0.85
N ASN A 297 -13.13 10.76 1.02
CA ASN A 297 -14.26 10.34 0.19
C ASN A 297 -13.95 10.23 -1.31
N LEU A 298 -12.70 9.95 -1.69
CA LEU A 298 -12.33 9.74 -3.09
C LEU A 298 -13.07 8.54 -3.73
N ALA A 299 -13.60 7.60 -2.93
CA ALA A 299 -14.49 6.55 -3.42
C ALA A 299 -15.70 7.09 -4.20
N LYS A 300 -16.25 8.25 -3.78
CA LYS A 300 -17.35 8.91 -4.51
C LYS A 300 -16.89 9.40 -5.88
N LEU A 301 -15.66 9.91 -5.99
CA LEU A 301 -15.11 10.33 -7.28
C LEU A 301 -14.89 9.13 -8.19
N VAL A 302 -14.48 7.98 -7.64
CA VAL A 302 -14.39 6.72 -8.40
C VAL A 302 -15.77 6.32 -8.94
N GLU A 303 -16.80 6.27 -8.07
CA GLU A 303 -18.19 5.96 -8.47
C GLU A 303 -18.70 6.93 -9.54
N ASP A 304 -18.50 8.23 -9.36
CA ASP A 304 -18.88 9.27 -10.33
C ASP A 304 -18.24 9.06 -11.71
N LEU A 305 -16.96 8.67 -11.74
CA LEU A 305 -16.25 8.39 -12.99
C LEU A 305 -16.70 7.08 -13.64
N GLU A 306 -17.06 6.06 -12.85
CA GLU A 306 -17.60 4.77 -13.33
C GLU A 306 -19.00 4.93 -13.92
N ASP A 307 -19.86 5.72 -13.28
CA ASP A 307 -21.25 5.93 -13.70
C ASP A 307 -21.37 6.94 -14.85
N GLY A 308 -20.42 7.87 -14.96
CA GLY A 308 -20.48 8.95 -15.95
C GLY A 308 -21.57 9.98 -15.65
N ASN A 309 -21.93 10.12 -14.37
CA ASN A 309 -22.81 11.17 -13.88
C ASN A 309 -22.15 12.55 -13.97
#